data_AF-A0A8J7SZF9-F1
#
_entry.id   AF-A0A8J7SZF9-F1
#
_cell.length_a   1.000
_cell.length_b   1.000
_cell.length_c   1.000
_cell.angle_alpha   90.00
_cell.angle_beta   90.00
_cell.angle_gamma   90.00
#
_symmetry.space_group_name_H-M   'P 1'
#
loop_
_entity.id
_entity.type
_entity.pdbx_description
1 polymer ?
#
loop_
_entity_poly.entity_id
_entity_poly.type
_entity_poly.pdbx_seq_one_letter_code
_entity_poly.pdbx_strand_id
1 'polypeptide(L)'
;MDFKMLTAGIGLLAAAALASGPASAQARWELLGQRQVGFAVDRDAVSGRGQGRFSVIRLCVANNAVQFRDVEVVFGNGERQQLPVNAFVRPGTCTANLDLRGEARRIERVEMVYNAVPNFRGRALVSVYGLHPMVGPGPGAPAQPGMWDRLGTRIVGFQVDRDTFELQGEGRFRALRLCVARNAVRFREVEVQFGNGEQQQLPVSHFVRAGACTPPLAFDGRERRIRRVVMIYNAVPNYQGRAAVTLYGQR
;
A
#
# COMPACT_ATOMS: atom_id res chain seq x y z
N MET A 1 -31.20 71.71 -4.55
CA MET A 1 -31.91 70.51 -5.04
C MET A 1 -31.36 70.24 -6.43
N ASP A 2 -30.27 69.47 -6.49
CA ASP A 2 -30.23 68.09 -7.02
C ASP A 2 -29.98 68.12 -8.55
N PHE A 3 -28.86 67.63 -9.08
CA PHE A 3 -28.60 66.21 -9.30
C PHE A 3 -27.08 66.01 -9.56
N LYS A 4 -26.39 65.14 -8.81
CA LYS A 4 -25.02 64.70 -9.12
C LYS A 4 -25.08 63.25 -9.60
N MET A 5 -24.66 63.05 -10.84
CA MET A 5 -24.83 61.86 -11.66
C MET A 5 -23.72 60.84 -11.41
N LEU A 6 -24.13 59.64 -10.98
CA LEU A 6 -23.67 58.27 -11.27
C LEU A 6 -22.17 57.88 -11.13
N THR A 7 -21.98 57.07 -10.10
CA THR A 7 -21.12 55.87 -9.97
C THR A 7 -20.81 55.07 -11.25
N ALA A 8 -19.56 54.63 -11.39
CA ALA A 8 -19.19 53.29 -11.87
C ALA A 8 -17.70 53.00 -11.56
N GLY A 9 -17.42 52.12 -10.60
CA GLY A 9 -16.08 51.58 -10.35
C GLY A 9 -16.21 50.08 -10.11
N ILE A 10 -16.03 49.29 -11.16
CA ILE A 10 -16.13 47.83 -11.14
C ILE A 10 -14.93 47.28 -10.34
N GLY A 11 -15.20 46.77 -9.15
CA GLY A 11 -14.22 46.03 -8.34
C GLY A 11 -14.05 44.61 -8.89
N LEU A 12 -12.91 44.33 -9.49
CA LEU A 12 -12.52 42.98 -9.91
C LEU A 12 -12.11 42.18 -8.66
N LEU A 13 -13.04 41.41 -8.10
CA LEU A 13 -12.74 40.41 -7.06
C LEU A 13 -12.00 39.23 -7.70
N ALA A 14 -10.67 39.23 -7.57
CA ALA A 14 -9.84 38.09 -7.91
C ALA A 14 -10.10 36.95 -6.90
N ALA A 15 -10.90 35.98 -7.29
CA ALA A 15 -11.09 34.74 -6.53
C ALA A 15 -9.79 33.93 -6.58
N ALA A 16 -9.03 33.94 -5.48
CA ALA A 16 -7.89 33.05 -5.29
C ALA A 16 -8.41 31.60 -5.20
N ALA A 17 -8.34 30.87 -6.31
CA ALA A 17 -8.59 29.44 -6.34
C ALA A 17 -7.50 28.74 -5.50
N LEU A 18 -7.87 28.28 -4.31
CA LEU A 18 -7.06 27.36 -3.52
C LEU A 18 -6.92 26.06 -4.31
N ALA A 19 -5.80 25.89 -5.01
CA ALA A 19 -5.44 24.65 -5.68
C ALA A 19 -5.27 23.56 -4.62
N SER A 20 -6.31 22.74 -4.45
CA SER A 20 -6.26 21.50 -3.66
C SER A 20 -5.38 20.52 -4.44
N GLY A 21 -4.10 20.43 -4.09
CA GLY A 21 -3.21 19.43 -4.69
C GLY A 21 -3.72 18.01 -4.43
N PRO A 22 -3.53 17.05 -5.36
CA PRO A 22 -4.00 15.69 -5.16
C PRO A 22 -3.30 15.07 -3.94
N ALA A 23 -4.08 14.70 -2.92
CA ALA A 23 -3.60 13.85 -1.85
C ALA A 23 -3.18 12.51 -2.47
N SER A 24 -1.88 12.21 -2.44
CA SER A 24 -1.35 10.93 -2.90
C SER A 24 -2.08 9.79 -2.19
N ALA A 25 -2.38 8.69 -2.89
CA ALA A 25 -2.93 7.49 -2.24
C ALA A 25 -1.88 6.96 -1.26
N GLN A 26 -1.90 7.40 -0.01
CA GLN A 26 -0.93 6.90 0.95
C GLN A 26 -1.40 5.55 1.47
N ALA A 27 -0.45 4.62 1.62
CA ALA A 27 -0.65 3.40 2.41
C ALA A 27 -1.23 3.78 3.77
N ARG A 28 -2.52 3.47 4.01
CA ARG A 28 -3.21 3.81 5.26
C ARG A 28 -2.88 2.77 6.32
N TRP A 29 -1.92 3.12 7.16
CA TRP A 29 -1.62 2.38 8.39
C TRP A 29 -2.61 2.80 9.48
N GLU A 30 -3.20 1.82 10.14
CA GLU A 30 -4.08 2.02 11.30
C GLU A 30 -3.43 1.39 12.54
N LEU A 31 -3.44 2.12 13.66
CA LEU A 31 -2.99 1.57 14.94
C LEU A 31 -4.04 0.56 15.44
N LEU A 32 -3.64 -0.70 15.58
CA LEU A 32 -4.51 -1.76 16.08
C LEU A 32 -4.52 -1.81 17.59
N GLY A 33 -3.38 -1.51 18.21
CA GLY A 33 -3.22 -1.45 19.66
C GLY A 33 -1.76 -1.27 20.08
N GLN A 34 -1.54 -1.09 21.39
CA GLN A 34 -0.23 -0.89 21.99
C GLN A 34 -0.09 -1.72 23.27
N ARG A 35 1.15 -2.08 23.61
CA ARG A 35 1.48 -2.83 24.83
C ARG A 35 2.84 -2.38 25.37
N GLN A 36 2.92 -2.19 26.70
CA GLN A 36 4.20 -2.00 27.36
C GLN A 36 4.80 -3.35 27.70
N VAL A 37 6.03 -3.58 27.26
CA VAL A 37 6.73 -4.85 27.40
C VAL A 37 7.96 -4.69 28.31
N GLY A 38 8.17 -5.64 29.20
CA GLY A 38 9.16 -5.59 30.30
C GLY A 38 10.35 -6.55 30.15
N PHE A 39 11.03 -6.79 31.28
CA PHE A 39 12.34 -7.46 31.37
C PHE A 39 12.33 -9.00 31.33
N ALA A 40 11.18 -9.62 31.59
CA ALA A 40 11.07 -11.08 31.52
C ALA A 40 10.85 -11.52 30.05
N VAL A 41 11.27 -12.75 29.73
CA VAL A 41 10.78 -13.41 28.51
C VAL A 41 9.27 -13.53 28.68
N ASP A 42 8.52 -12.84 27.84
CA ASP A 42 7.10 -12.66 28.06
C ASP A 42 6.33 -12.85 26.76
N ARG A 43 5.14 -13.42 26.89
CA ARG A 43 4.17 -13.60 25.82
C ARG A 43 3.06 -12.60 26.06
N ASP A 44 3.00 -11.59 25.20
CA ASP A 44 1.95 -10.59 25.27
C ASP A 44 1.09 -10.61 24.02
N ALA A 45 -0.17 -10.21 24.20
CA ALA A 45 -1.12 -10.05 23.11
C ALA A 45 -1.57 -8.59 23.02
N VAL A 46 -1.59 -8.07 21.79
CA VAL A 46 -2.21 -6.78 21.45
C VAL A 46 -3.54 -7.06 20.77
N SER A 47 -4.65 -6.71 21.41
CA SER A 47 -5.97 -6.84 20.80
C SER A 47 -6.09 -5.97 19.55
N GLY A 48 -6.59 -6.54 18.46
CA GLY A 48 -6.95 -5.82 17.25
C GLY A 48 -8.23 -5.02 17.46
N ARG A 49 -8.08 -3.78 17.96
CA ARG A 49 -9.21 -2.86 18.17
C ARG A 49 -9.60 -2.09 16.90
N GLY A 50 -8.86 -2.27 15.82
CA GLY A 50 -9.14 -1.64 14.53
C GLY A 50 -10.46 -2.12 13.92
N GLN A 51 -11.16 -1.23 13.22
CA GLN A 51 -12.44 -1.53 12.57
C GLN A 51 -12.28 -2.07 11.13
N GLY A 52 -11.03 -2.18 10.65
CA GLY A 52 -10.68 -2.53 9.28
C GLY A 52 -10.39 -4.01 9.00
N ARG A 53 -10.15 -4.28 7.72
CA ARG A 53 -9.52 -5.50 7.21
C ARG A 53 -8.11 -5.16 6.79
N PHE A 54 -7.15 -6.00 7.16
CA PHE A 54 -5.73 -5.72 6.96
C PHE A 54 -5.09 -6.83 6.15
N SER A 55 -4.08 -6.46 5.37
CA SER A 55 -3.31 -7.41 4.55
C SER A 55 -1.85 -7.52 4.97
N VAL A 56 -1.38 -6.58 5.80
CA VAL A 56 -0.01 -6.50 6.34
C VAL A 56 -0.10 -5.93 7.74
N ILE A 57 0.80 -6.36 8.63
CA ILE A 57 1.06 -5.68 9.89
C ILE A 57 2.52 -5.26 10.03
N ARG A 58 2.80 -4.33 10.95
CA ARG A 58 4.16 -4.04 11.43
C ARG A 58 4.12 -3.70 12.91
N LEU A 59 5.21 -3.99 13.61
CA LEU A 59 5.37 -3.68 15.02
C LEU A 59 6.39 -2.55 15.16
N CYS A 60 6.00 -1.44 15.77
CA CYS A 60 6.88 -0.30 16.02
C CYS A 60 7.19 -0.20 17.50
N VAL A 61 8.43 0.17 17.81
CA VAL A 61 8.95 0.16 19.18
C VAL A 61 9.34 1.57 19.59
N ALA A 62 8.99 1.95 20.82
CA ALA A 62 9.42 3.20 21.45
C ALA A 62 10.02 2.92 22.84
N ASN A 63 10.71 3.93 23.38
CA ASN A 63 11.41 3.95 24.67
C ASN A 63 12.63 3.04 24.78
N ASN A 64 12.52 1.76 24.42
CA ASN A 64 13.60 0.79 24.57
C ASN A 64 13.58 -0.26 23.46
N ALA A 65 14.72 -0.86 23.12
CA ALA A 65 14.81 -1.85 22.06
C ALA A 65 14.11 -3.17 22.45
N VAL A 66 13.62 -3.91 21.45
CA VAL A 66 12.95 -5.21 21.65
C VAL A 66 13.54 -6.23 20.68
N GLN A 67 13.89 -7.42 21.20
CA GLN A 67 14.20 -8.58 20.38
C GLN A 67 12.95 -9.43 20.23
N PHE A 68 12.25 -9.31 19.09
CA PHE A 68 11.15 -10.20 18.76
C PHE A 68 11.70 -11.56 18.32
N ARG A 69 11.09 -12.64 18.83
CA ARG A 69 11.42 -14.05 18.55
C ARG A 69 10.38 -14.74 17.69
N ASP A 70 9.13 -14.39 17.90
CA ASP A 70 8.01 -14.92 17.15
C ASP A 70 6.82 -13.94 17.23
N VAL A 71 6.00 -13.94 16.18
CA VAL A 71 4.75 -13.17 16.13
C VAL A 71 3.68 -14.05 15.49
N GLU A 72 2.57 -14.24 16.19
CA GLU A 72 1.40 -14.95 15.67
C GLU A 72 0.22 -13.98 15.57
N VAL A 73 -0.50 -14.03 14.46
CA VAL A 73 -1.74 -13.27 14.28
C VAL A 73 -2.92 -14.22 14.42
N VAL A 74 -3.88 -13.83 15.24
CA VAL A 74 -5.19 -14.48 15.31
C VAL A 74 -6.20 -13.59 14.61
N PHE A 75 -6.85 -14.13 13.58
CA PHE A 75 -7.86 -13.44 12.81
C PHE A 75 -9.22 -13.48 13.50
N GLY A 76 -10.12 -12.57 13.14
CA GLY A 76 -11.47 -12.51 13.71
C GLY A 76 -12.35 -13.75 13.45
N ASN A 77 -11.90 -14.68 12.61
CA ASN A 77 -12.57 -15.97 12.40
C ASN A 77 -11.85 -17.15 13.11
N GLY A 78 -10.91 -16.87 14.02
CA GLY A 78 -10.18 -17.86 14.80
C GLY A 78 -8.97 -18.52 14.11
N GLU A 79 -8.79 -18.31 12.79
CA GLU A 79 -7.60 -18.77 12.09
C GLU A 79 -6.33 -18.09 12.62
N ARG A 80 -5.20 -18.80 12.53
CA ARG A 80 -3.92 -18.34 13.04
C ARG A 80 -2.85 -18.34 11.96
N GLN A 81 -1.94 -17.38 12.05
CA GLN A 81 -0.78 -17.33 11.18
C GLN A 81 0.47 -16.91 11.96
N GLN A 82 1.47 -17.79 11.98
CA GLN A 82 2.82 -17.44 12.40
C GLN A 82 3.50 -16.58 11.33
N LEU A 83 4.14 -15.52 11.78
CA LEU A 83 4.90 -14.57 10.98
C LEU A 83 6.39 -14.76 11.29
N PRO A 84 7.25 -14.93 10.27
CA PRO A 84 8.66 -15.19 10.49
C PRO A 84 9.35 -13.93 11.03
N VAL A 85 9.40 -13.78 12.35
CA VAL A 85 10.01 -12.62 13.01
C VAL A 85 11.09 -13.07 13.97
N ASN A 86 12.35 -12.95 13.56
CA ASN A 86 13.49 -12.92 14.47
C ASN A 86 14.21 -11.59 14.26
N ALA A 87 13.75 -10.54 14.94
CA ALA A 87 14.13 -9.17 14.62
C ALA A 87 14.50 -8.36 15.87
N PHE A 88 15.65 -7.70 15.82
CA PHE A 88 16.05 -6.67 16.77
C PHE A 88 15.51 -5.32 16.30
N VAL A 89 14.62 -4.70 17.07
CA VAL A 89 13.99 -3.42 16.72
C VAL A 89 14.41 -2.35 17.72
N ARG A 90 14.95 -1.25 17.20
CA ARG A 90 15.43 -0.12 18.01
C ARG A 90 14.28 0.83 18.37
N PRO A 91 14.41 1.65 19.42
CA PRO A 91 13.46 2.71 19.71
C PRO A 91 13.30 3.65 18.51
N GLY A 92 12.06 4.02 18.19
CA GLY A 92 11.72 4.88 17.06
C GLY A 92 11.68 4.16 15.71
N THR A 93 11.91 2.85 15.65
CA THR A 93 11.84 2.07 14.41
C THR A 93 10.74 1.00 14.47
N CYS A 94 10.49 0.37 13.32
CA CYS A 94 9.53 -0.72 13.20
C CYS A 94 10.19 -1.98 12.63
N THR A 95 9.55 -3.13 12.84
CA THR A 95 9.83 -4.34 12.07
C THR A 95 9.67 -4.07 10.58
N ALA A 96 10.20 -4.98 9.76
CA ALA A 96 9.76 -5.09 8.39
C ALA A 96 8.24 -5.37 8.32
N ASN A 97 7.67 -5.13 7.15
CA ASN A 97 6.27 -5.41 6.87
C ASN A 97 6.03 -6.93 6.90
N LEU A 98 5.04 -7.37 7.67
CA LEU A 98 4.69 -8.78 7.85
C LEU A 98 3.38 -9.07 7.13
N ASP A 99 3.44 -9.90 6.09
CA ASP A 99 2.29 -10.20 5.25
C ASP A 99 1.30 -11.16 5.91
N LEU A 100 0.02 -10.81 5.84
CA LEU A 100 -1.06 -11.74 6.18
C LEU A 100 -1.41 -12.55 4.93
N ARG A 101 -1.66 -13.85 5.11
CA ARG A 101 -2.03 -14.80 4.06
C ARG A 101 -3.50 -14.60 3.68
N GLY A 102 -3.79 -14.76 2.40
CA GLY A 102 -5.13 -14.62 1.83
C GLY A 102 -5.53 -13.16 1.60
N GLU A 103 -6.84 -12.96 1.45
CA GLU A 103 -7.47 -11.64 1.30
C GLU A 103 -7.33 -10.82 2.59
N ALA A 104 -7.68 -9.53 2.55
CA ALA A 104 -7.64 -8.68 3.73
C ALA A 104 -8.66 -9.13 4.79
N ARG A 105 -8.21 -9.23 6.05
CA ARG A 105 -8.98 -9.85 7.14
C ARG A 105 -8.97 -9.02 8.41
N ARG A 106 -10.01 -9.21 9.22
CA ARG A 106 -10.08 -8.63 10.56
C ARG A 106 -9.06 -9.32 11.45
N ILE A 107 -8.32 -8.55 12.23
CA ILE A 107 -7.39 -9.08 13.23
C ILE A 107 -8.10 -9.06 14.57
N GLU A 108 -8.12 -10.19 15.28
CA GLU A 108 -8.61 -10.29 16.65
C GLU A 108 -7.53 -9.86 17.63
N ARG A 109 -6.31 -10.37 17.46
CA ARG A 109 -5.14 -10.04 18.26
C ARG A 109 -3.84 -10.41 17.55
N VAL A 110 -2.76 -9.79 17.99
CA VAL A 110 -1.38 -10.14 17.62
C VAL A 110 -0.65 -10.57 18.87
N GLU A 111 -0.20 -11.82 18.88
CA GLU A 111 0.60 -12.42 19.95
C GLU A 111 2.08 -12.29 19.62
N MET A 112 2.88 -11.94 20.61
CA MET A 112 4.29 -11.63 20.43
C MET A 112 5.10 -12.38 21.48
N VAL A 113 6.14 -13.07 21.02
CA VAL A 113 7.20 -13.61 21.87
C VAL A 113 8.41 -12.70 21.70
N TYR A 114 8.92 -12.16 22.81
CA TYR A 114 10.11 -11.31 22.77
C TYR A 114 11.00 -11.55 23.98
N ASN A 115 12.25 -11.14 23.81
CA ASN A 115 13.22 -11.06 24.89
C ASN A 115 13.51 -9.59 25.18
N ALA A 116 13.67 -9.27 26.45
CA ALA A 116 14.33 -8.05 26.86
C ALA A 116 15.78 -8.06 26.34
N VAL A 117 16.26 -6.89 25.95
CA VAL A 117 17.66 -6.71 25.57
C VAL A 117 18.49 -6.56 26.85
N PRO A 118 19.57 -7.34 27.03
CA PRO A 118 20.43 -7.23 28.22
C PRO A 118 20.95 -5.80 28.42
N ASN A 119 21.12 -5.39 29.67
CA ASN A 119 21.72 -4.12 30.11
C ASN A 119 20.93 -2.82 29.87
N PHE A 120 19.67 -2.88 29.43
CA PHE A 120 18.81 -1.69 29.39
C PHE A 120 17.96 -1.54 30.66
N ARG A 121 17.71 -0.31 31.12
CA ARG A 121 16.76 0.02 32.21
C ARG A 121 15.51 0.69 31.59
N GLY A 122 14.30 0.31 32.02
CA GLY A 122 13.02 0.75 31.46
C GLY A 122 12.25 -0.25 30.55
N ARG A 123 10.93 -0.03 30.41
CA ARG A 123 10.01 -0.80 29.56
C ARG A 123 10.01 -0.28 28.12
N ALA A 124 9.78 -1.15 27.14
CA ALA A 124 9.53 -0.74 25.76
C ALA A 124 8.02 -0.60 25.52
N LEU A 125 7.62 0.31 24.62
CA LEU A 125 6.24 0.39 24.13
C LEU A 125 6.19 -0.20 22.72
N VAL A 126 5.45 -1.29 22.55
CA VAL A 126 5.20 -1.91 21.25
C VAL A 126 3.85 -1.44 20.73
N SER A 127 3.84 -0.94 19.50
CA SER A 127 2.64 -0.49 18.79
C SER A 127 2.44 -1.34 17.54
N VAL A 128 1.28 -1.97 17.39
CA VAL A 128 0.96 -2.81 16.24
C VAL A 128 0.12 -2.01 15.26
N TYR A 129 0.58 -1.90 14.02
CA TYR A 129 -0.15 -1.24 12.95
C TYR A 129 -0.59 -2.25 11.90
N GLY A 130 -1.80 -2.09 11.38
CA GLY A 130 -2.33 -2.82 10.23
C GLY A 130 -2.40 -1.94 9.00
N LEU A 131 -1.99 -2.46 7.85
CA LEU A 131 -2.17 -1.82 6.55
C LEU A 131 -3.46 -2.30 5.91
N HIS A 132 -4.36 -1.36 5.65
CA HIS A 132 -5.55 -1.63 4.84
C HIS A 132 -5.14 -2.09 3.44
N PRO A 133 -5.86 -3.04 2.82
CA PRO A 133 -5.66 -3.32 1.41
C PRO A 133 -5.84 -2.02 0.64
N MET A 134 -4.98 -1.77 -0.35
CA MET A 134 -5.24 -0.71 -1.31
C MET A 134 -6.43 -1.10 -2.18
N VAL A 135 -7.63 -0.82 -1.70
CA VAL A 135 -8.81 -0.65 -2.55
C VAL A 135 -8.56 0.69 -3.25
N GLY A 136 -8.36 0.69 -4.57
CA GLY A 136 -8.15 1.94 -5.29
C GLY A 136 -9.36 2.87 -5.19
N PRO A 137 -9.26 4.08 -5.76
CA PRO A 137 -8.37 5.16 -5.33
C PRO A 137 -8.78 5.72 -3.96
N GLY A 138 -7.84 6.33 -3.24
CA GLY A 138 -8.13 6.99 -1.96
C GLY A 138 -9.13 8.16 -2.10
N PRO A 139 -9.84 8.54 -1.02
CA PRO A 139 -10.74 9.70 -1.02
C PRO A 139 -9.92 10.98 -1.22
N GLY A 140 -9.76 11.40 -2.48
CA GLY A 140 -9.00 12.58 -2.87
C GLY A 140 -8.45 12.56 -4.30
N ALA A 141 -8.30 11.40 -4.93
CA ALA A 141 -8.29 11.32 -6.39
C ALA A 141 -9.72 11.02 -6.84
N PRO A 142 -10.31 11.76 -7.81
CA PRO A 142 -11.54 11.27 -8.38
C PRO A 142 -11.21 9.90 -9.03
N ALA A 143 -11.68 8.82 -8.40
CA ALA A 143 -12.40 7.83 -9.18
C ALA A 143 -13.52 8.63 -9.84
N GLN A 144 -13.27 9.15 -11.03
CA GLN A 144 -14.40 9.42 -11.90
C GLN A 144 -15.10 8.07 -12.04
N PRO A 145 -16.40 7.97 -11.67
CA PRO A 145 -17.17 6.79 -11.99
C PRO A 145 -17.01 6.55 -13.51
N GLY A 146 -16.29 5.49 -13.89
CA GLY A 146 -16.20 5.04 -15.28
C GLY A 146 -14.85 5.10 -16.01
N MET A 147 -13.73 5.57 -15.44
CA MET A 147 -12.47 5.69 -16.23
C MET A 147 -11.36 4.68 -15.94
N TRP A 148 -11.35 3.94 -14.82
CA TRP A 148 -10.32 2.92 -14.56
C TRP A 148 -10.93 1.65 -13.98
N ASP A 149 -10.82 0.54 -14.71
CA ASP A 149 -11.30 -0.77 -14.30
C ASP A 149 -10.16 -1.55 -13.61
N ARG A 150 -10.43 -2.16 -12.46
CA ARG A 150 -9.46 -3.05 -11.79
C ARG A 150 -9.38 -4.36 -12.56
N LEU A 151 -8.21 -4.66 -13.12
CA LEU A 151 -7.97 -5.85 -13.92
C LEU A 151 -7.42 -7.03 -13.11
N GLY A 152 -6.78 -6.76 -11.97
CA GLY A 152 -6.33 -7.81 -11.04
C GLY A 152 -5.28 -7.34 -10.04
N THR A 153 -4.92 -8.21 -9.10
CA THR A 153 -3.82 -7.98 -8.14
C THR A 153 -2.89 -9.19 -8.11
N ARG A 154 -1.57 -8.94 -8.05
CA ARG A 154 -0.52 -9.96 -7.88
C ARG A 154 0.31 -9.64 -6.65
N ILE A 155 0.67 -10.68 -5.90
CA ILE A 155 1.64 -10.58 -4.81
C ILE A 155 2.99 -10.96 -5.39
N VAL A 156 3.94 -10.03 -5.32
CA VAL A 156 5.20 -10.04 -6.05
C VAL A 156 6.40 -10.22 -5.09
N GLY A 157 7.37 -11.04 -5.48
CA GLY A 157 8.47 -11.54 -4.64
C GLY A 157 9.82 -10.83 -4.81
N PHE A 158 10.89 -11.39 -4.22
CA PHE A 158 12.23 -10.77 -4.15
C PHE A 158 13.26 -11.32 -5.13
N GLN A 159 13.01 -12.49 -5.73
CA GLN A 159 13.90 -13.00 -6.78
C GLN A 159 13.58 -12.23 -8.08
N VAL A 160 14.41 -12.30 -9.11
CA VAL A 160 14.09 -11.61 -10.39
C VAL A 160 12.85 -12.26 -10.95
N ASP A 161 11.70 -11.68 -10.61
CA ASP A 161 10.42 -12.33 -10.76
C ASP A 161 9.71 -11.67 -11.94
N ARG A 162 9.33 -12.53 -12.89
CA ARG A 162 8.48 -12.22 -14.03
C ARG A 162 7.07 -12.62 -13.62
N ASP A 163 6.18 -11.66 -13.47
CA ASP A 163 4.77 -11.94 -13.22
C ASP A 163 3.92 -11.67 -14.44
N THR A 164 2.86 -12.48 -14.56
CA THR A 164 1.91 -12.39 -15.66
C THR A 164 0.50 -12.16 -15.12
N PHE A 165 -0.14 -11.11 -15.60
CA PHE A 165 -1.59 -10.99 -15.56
C PHE A 165 -2.14 -11.61 -16.84
N GLU A 166 -2.97 -12.63 -16.68
CA GLU A 166 -3.79 -13.15 -17.78
C GLU A 166 -5.17 -12.54 -17.67
N LEU A 167 -5.59 -11.82 -18.71
CA LEU A 167 -6.85 -11.11 -18.73
C LEU A 167 -7.83 -11.88 -19.61
N GLN A 168 -8.88 -12.39 -18.99
CA GLN A 168 -9.96 -13.13 -19.66
C GLN A 168 -11.07 -12.16 -20.15
N GLY A 169 -10.95 -10.86 -19.88
CA GLY A 169 -12.04 -9.90 -19.97
C GLY A 169 -12.44 -9.45 -21.38
N GLU A 170 -13.68 -8.97 -21.46
CA GLU A 170 -14.21 -8.18 -22.55
C GLU A 170 -14.11 -6.70 -22.18
N GLY A 171 -13.09 -6.02 -22.69
CA GLY A 171 -12.84 -4.61 -22.42
C GLY A 171 -11.73 -4.10 -23.32
N ARG A 172 -11.92 -2.91 -23.89
CA ARG A 172 -10.85 -2.17 -24.55
C ARG A 172 -10.39 -1.08 -23.61
N PHE A 173 -9.08 -0.90 -23.58
CA PHE A 173 -8.44 0.05 -22.70
C PHE A 173 -7.45 0.88 -23.50
N ARG A 174 -7.24 2.12 -23.12
CA ARG A 174 -6.26 3.01 -23.75
C ARG A 174 -4.94 3.14 -22.98
N ALA A 175 -4.96 2.77 -21.69
CA ALA A 175 -3.78 2.84 -20.83
C ALA A 175 -3.85 1.84 -19.67
N LEU A 176 -2.69 1.53 -19.10
CA LEU A 176 -2.56 0.80 -17.84
C LEU A 176 -2.09 1.70 -16.70
N ARG A 177 -2.35 1.27 -15.48
CA ARG A 177 -1.77 1.84 -14.27
C ARG A 177 -1.48 0.73 -13.27
N LEU A 178 -0.26 0.73 -12.73
CA LEU A 178 0.19 -0.23 -11.72
C LEU A 178 0.28 0.47 -10.38
N CYS A 179 -0.46 -0.01 -9.38
CA CYS A 179 -0.44 0.52 -8.02
C CYS A 179 0.25 -0.47 -7.08
N VAL A 180 1.23 0.01 -6.32
CA VAL A 180 2.09 -0.82 -5.47
C VAL A 180 1.73 -0.66 -4.00
N ALA A 181 1.45 -1.77 -3.32
CA ALA A 181 1.20 -1.83 -1.89
C ALA A 181 2.31 -2.61 -1.18
N ARG A 182 2.30 -2.51 0.15
CA ARG A 182 3.18 -3.24 1.07
C ARG A 182 4.63 -2.76 0.98
N ASN A 183 5.36 -3.14 -0.07
CA ASN A 183 6.76 -2.75 -0.27
C ASN A 183 6.94 -2.06 -1.62
N ALA A 184 8.00 -1.28 -1.73
CA ALA A 184 8.30 -0.59 -2.97
C ALA A 184 8.77 -1.60 -4.04
N VAL A 185 8.36 -1.36 -5.28
CA VAL A 185 8.72 -2.18 -6.43
C VAL A 185 9.47 -1.31 -7.41
N ARG A 186 10.61 -1.81 -7.87
CA ARG A 186 11.30 -1.25 -9.04
C ARG A 186 10.90 -2.08 -10.25
N PHE A 187 10.00 -1.53 -11.06
CA PHE A 187 9.70 -2.13 -12.36
C PHE A 187 10.90 -1.89 -13.29
N ARG A 188 11.30 -2.94 -14.00
CA ARG A 188 12.29 -2.86 -15.08
C ARG A 188 11.60 -2.77 -16.42
N GLU A 189 10.58 -3.60 -16.59
CA GLU A 189 9.88 -3.77 -17.84
C GLU A 189 8.44 -4.15 -17.58
N VAL A 190 7.55 -3.60 -18.41
CA VAL A 190 6.14 -3.95 -18.46
C VAL A 190 5.81 -4.05 -19.92
N GLU A 191 5.40 -5.23 -20.34
CA GLU A 191 4.99 -5.52 -21.70
C GLU A 191 3.52 -5.89 -21.69
N VAL A 192 2.76 -5.31 -22.61
CA VAL A 192 1.37 -5.66 -22.84
C VAL A 192 1.25 -6.44 -24.15
N GLN A 193 0.54 -7.56 -24.11
CA GLN A 193 0.09 -8.27 -25.30
C GLN A 193 -1.40 -8.00 -25.51
N PHE A 194 -1.74 -7.50 -26.69
CA PHE A 194 -3.10 -7.19 -27.07
C PHE A 194 -3.86 -8.42 -27.59
N GLY A 195 -5.18 -8.29 -27.69
CA GLY A 195 -6.07 -9.34 -28.20
C GLY A 195 -5.77 -9.76 -29.64
N ASN A 196 -5.21 -8.86 -30.46
CA ASN A 196 -4.77 -9.14 -31.82
C ASN A 196 -3.35 -9.73 -31.92
N GLY A 197 -2.68 -9.98 -30.78
CA GLY A 197 -1.36 -10.60 -30.72
C GLY A 197 -0.18 -9.63 -30.72
N GLU A 198 -0.38 -8.36 -31.12
CA GLU A 198 0.64 -7.31 -31.01
C GLU A 198 1.10 -7.13 -29.57
N GLN A 199 2.38 -6.76 -29.42
CA GLN A 199 3.03 -6.53 -28.15
C GLN A 199 3.58 -5.11 -28.11
N GLN A 200 3.50 -4.48 -26.94
CA GLN A 200 4.07 -3.16 -26.71
C GLN A 200 4.78 -3.12 -25.37
N GLN A 201 6.03 -2.68 -25.37
CA GLN A 201 6.77 -2.36 -24.17
C GLN A 201 6.34 -0.98 -23.67
N LEU A 202 5.86 -0.90 -22.43
CA LEU A 202 5.38 0.34 -21.83
C LEU A 202 6.52 1.05 -21.09
N PRO A 203 6.62 2.38 -21.19
CA PRO A 203 7.67 3.13 -20.52
C PRO A 203 7.49 3.07 -19.00
N VAL A 204 8.25 2.20 -18.34
CA VAL A 204 8.11 1.93 -16.90
C VAL A 204 9.46 1.96 -16.18
N SER A 205 10.18 3.07 -16.30
CA SER A 205 11.48 3.19 -15.64
C SER A 205 11.34 3.84 -14.27
N HIS A 206 10.59 3.20 -13.36
CA HIS A 206 10.23 3.83 -12.10
C HIS A 206 10.31 2.90 -10.88
N PHE A 207 10.96 3.42 -9.84
CA PHE A 207 10.77 2.98 -8.47
C PHE A 207 9.42 3.51 -7.97
N VAL A 208 8.48 2.60 -7.72
CA VAL A 208 7.16 2.93 -7.21
C VAL A 208 7.12 2.57 -5.72
N ARG A 209 6.94 3.60 -4.88
CA ARG A 209 6.82 3.44 -3.43
C ARG A 209 5.54 2.71 -3.06
N ALA A 210 5.53 2.03 -1.92
CA ALA A 210 4.28 1.51 -1.35
C ALA A 210 3.27 2.64 -1.14
N GLY A 211 2.02 2.43 -1.56
CA GLY A 211 0.98 3.46 -1.65
C GLY A 211 0.86 4.09 -3.05
N ALA A 212 1.97 4.21 -3.77
CA ALA A 212 1.99 4.94 -5.04
C ALA A 212 1.53 4.09 -6.22
N CYS A 213 1.22 4.77 -7.32
CA CYS A 213 0.99 4.15 -8.61
C CYS A 213 1.90 4.75 -9.68
N THR A 214 2.11 4.02 -10.76
CA THR A 214 2.71 4.58 -11.98
C THR A 214 1.82 5.70 -12.54
N PRO A 215 2.39 6.63 -13.33
CA PRO A 215 1.62 7.38 -14.31
C PRO A 215 0.84 6.45 -15.25
N PRO A 216 -0.16 6.97 -15.99
CA PRO A 216 -0.80 6.22 -17.06
C PRO A 216 0.24 5.73 -18.07
N LEU A 217 0.26 4.41 -18.29
CA LEU A 217 1.07 3.74 -19.29
C LEU A 217 0.22 3.61 -20.55
N ALA A 218 0.26 4.61 -21.42
CA ALA A 218 -0.58 4.68 -22.62
C ALA A 218 -0.17 3.63 -23.65
N PHE A 219 -1.16 3.12 -24.39
CA PHE A 219 -0.94 2.24 -25.53
C PHE A 219 -0.81 3.02 -26.82
N ASP A 220 -0.29 2.35 -27.84
CA ASP A 220 -0.34 2.83 -29.20
C ASP A 220 -1.75 2.57 -29.78
N GLY A 221 -2.40 3.66 -30.19
CA GLY A 221 -3.78 3.67 -30.68
C GLY A 221 -4.79 4.22 -29.67
N ARG A 222 -6.08 4.17 -30.02
CA ARG A 222 -7.15 4.73 -29.17
C ARG A 222 -7.51 3.81 -28.02
N GLU A 223 -7.97 2.59 -28.30
CA GLU A 223 -8.33 1.59 -27.30
C GLU A 223 -7.99 0.19 -27.82
N ARG A 224 -7.42 -0.66 -26.97
CA ARG A 224 -6.95 -1.99 -27.31
C ARG A 224 -7.50 -3.01 -26.32
N ARG A 225 -7.91 -4.17 -26.82
CA ARG A 225 -8.20 -5.32 -25.95
C ARG A 225 -6.90 -5.85 -25.40
N ILE A 226 -6.83 -6.07 -24.09
CA ILE A 226 -5.64 -6.63 -23.43
C ILE A 226 -5.83 -8.13 -23.26
N ARG A 227 -4.84 -8.92 -23.66
CA ARG A 227 -4.80 -10.36 -23.42
C ARG A 227 -3.93 -10.71 -22.22
N ARG A 228 -2.76 -10.07 -22.14
CA ARG A 228 -1.74 -10.39 -21.15
C ARG A 228 -0.94 -9.15 -20.81
N VAL A 229 -0.55 -9.02 -19.55
CA VAL A 229 0.46 -8.04 -19.12
C VAL A 229 1.56 -8.80 -18.40
N VAL A 230 2.78 -8.67 -18.89
CA VAL A 230 3.99 -9.24 -18.29
C VAL A 230 4.76 -8.12 -17.60
N MET A 231 5.19 -8.36 -16.38
CA MET A 231 6.00 -7.41 -15.62
C MET A 231 7.29 -8.08 -15.18
N ILE A 232 8.41 -7.40 -15.38
CA ILE A 232 9.71 -7.76 -14.82
C ILE A 232 10.08 -6.70 -13.79
N TYR A 233 10.38 -7.13 -12.58
CA TYR A 233 10.65 -6.21 -11.48
C TYR A 233 11.71 -6.73 -10.52
N ASN A 234 12.18 -5.85 -9.64
CA ASN A 234 12.82 -6.24 -8.40
C ASN A 234 12.04 -5.65 -7.24
N ALA A 235 11.63 -6.49 -6.29
CA ALA A 235 11.31 -5.97 -4.97
C ALA A 235 12.61 -5.48 -4.32
N VAL A 236 12.57 -4.30 -3.70
CA VAL A 236 13.74 -3.77 -3.01
C VAL A 236 14.01 -4.62 -1.77
N PRO A 237 15.25 -5.08 -1.52
CA PRO A 237 15.54 -5.97 -0.41
C PRO A 237 15.36 -5.22 0.92
N ASN A 238 14.22 -5.42 1.56
CA ASN A 238 14.10 -5.33 3.01
C ASN A 238 13.36 -6.59 3.46
N TYR A 239 14.03 -7.35 4.31
CA TYR A 239 14.05 -8.82 4.30
C TYR A 239 12.79 -9.58 4.74
N GLN A 240 11.57 -9.02 4.78
CA GLN A 240 10.40 -9.78 5.28
C GLN A 240 9.03 -9.56 4.61
N GLY A 241 8.89 -8.86 3.48
CA GLY A 241 7.54 -8.67 2.88
C GLY A 241 7.45 -8.66 1.36
N ARG A 242 6.49 -9.40 0.81
CA ARG A 242 6.09 -9.35 -0.60
C ARG A 242 5.48 -7.97 -0.91
N ALA A 243 5.69 -7.46 -2.13
CA ALA A 243 4.91 -6.30 -2.58
C ALA A 243 3.58 -6.79 -3.19
N ALA A 244 2.58 -5.92 -3.27
CA ALA A 244 1.37 -6.22 -4.01
C ALA A 244 1.22 -5.22 -5.14
N VAL A 245 1.01 -5.70 -6.36
CA VAL A 245 0.80 -4.87 -7.55
C VAL A 245 -0.63 -5.07 -8.01
N THR A 246 -1.42 -4.00 -8.03
CA THR A 246 -2.76 -3.99 -8.62
C THR A 246 -2.71 -3.32 -9.98
N LEU A 247 -3.21 -4.02 -10.99
CA LEU A 247 -3.33 -3.55 -12.37
C LEU A 247 -4.71 -2.93 -12.59
N TYR A 248 -4.73 -1.71 -13.13
CA TYR A 248 -5.93 -1.02 -13.59
C TYR A 248 -5.81 -0.70 -15.08
N GLY A 249 -6.93 -0.75 -15.81
CA GLY A 249 -7.05 -0.37 -17.22
C GLY A 249 -7.94 0.84 -17.40
N GLN A 250 -7.51 1.82 -18.19
CA GLN A 250 -8.31 3.01 -18.51
C GLN A 250 -9.21 2.72 -19.70
N ARG A 251 -10.50 3.04 -19.62
CA ARG A 251 -11.35 3.07 -20.83
C ARG A 251 -10.94 4.22 -21.73
#